data_AF-A0AAN6E091-F1
#
_entry.id   AF-A0AAN6E091-F1
#
_cell.length_a   1.000
_cell.length_b   1.000
_cell.length_c   1.000
_cell.angle_alpha   90.00
_cell.angle_beta   90.00
_cell.angle_gamma   90.00
#
_symmetry.space_group_name_H-M   'P 1'
#
loop_
_entity.id
_entity.type
_entity.pdbx_description
1 polymer ?
#
loop_
_entity_poly.entity_id
_entity_poly.type
_entity_poly.pdbx_seq_one_letter_code
_entity_poly.pdbx_strand_id
1 'polypeptide(L)'
;MTAIILLLVLLTSTVSTWALAVLPRARGQAPNLHDTAHGLVKRNATSATVDQLQLNINPSIINPNCGGIYLANINVEYAPDPFYLSSACQSVLNFIGGNKGSKNVDVIFTCLGQSTSGSGNRDIKVIINTAAMNVLNGANSGVQEIAGSMEMMDETTNSFLSATIELGVKVDASTKTQAYEYIYC
;
A
#
# COMPACT_ATOMS: atom_id res chain seq x y z
N MET A 1 56.72 27.14 52.68
CA MET A 1 57.73 27.59 51.71
C MET A 1 58.44 26.33 51.28
N THR A 2 58.33 25.75 50.08
CA THR A 2 58.36 26.23 48.69
C THR A 2 57.95 24.99 47.84
N ALA A 3 56.91 25.07 47.02
CA ALA A 3 56.97 25.18 45.55
C ALA A 3 57.13 23.84 44.77
N ILE A 4 56.08 23.52 43.97
CA ILE A 4 56.08 23.09 42.54
C ILE A 4 57.00 21.87 42.19
N ILE A 5 56.54 20.75 41.62
CA ILE A 5 56.30 20.49 40.18
C ILE A 5 55.93 18.98 40.05
N LEU A 6 54.86 18.65 39.34
CA LEU A 6 54.75 17.61 38.29
C LEU A 6 53.25 17.34 38.05
N LEU A 7 52.57 18.17 37.27
CA LEU A 7 52.38 17.96 35.82
C LEU A 7 51.63 16.64 35.50
N LEU A 8 50.45 16.45 36.11
CA LEU A 8 49.45 15.51 35.61
C LEU A 8 48.65 16.20 34.50
N VAL A 9 49.19 16.00 33.30
CA VAL A 9 48.54 15.93 32.00
C VAL A 9 47.02 16.10 32.03
N LEU A 10 46.59 17.26 31.51
CA LEU A 10 45.28 17.52 30.92
C LEU A 10 44.82 16.36 30.04
N LEU A 11 43.54 16.03 30.08
CA LEU A 11 42.66 15.79 28.90
C LEU A 11 41.29 15.31 29.42
N THR A 12 40.43 16.23 29.85
CA THR A 12 39.27 16.73 29.09
C THR A 12 38.27 15.66 28.67
N SER A 13 37.19 15.54 29.43
CA SER A 13 35.84 15.29 28.88
C SER A 13 34.79 15.85 29.85
N THR A 14 34.65 17.16 29.82
CA THR A 14 33.40 17.83 30.21
C THR A 14 32.38 17.55 29.12
N VAL A 15 31.35 16.74 29.41
CA VAL A 15 30.08 16.87 28.70
C VAL A 15 29.02 17.24 29.71
N SER A 16 28.73 18.53 29.66
CA SER A 16 27.74 19.27 30.40
C SER A 16 26.32 19.01 29.88
N THR A 17 25.39 19.46 30.72
CA THR A 17 24.04 19.98 30.46
C THR A 17 22.86 19.01 30.36
N TRP A 18 21.95 19.27 31.30
CA TRP A 18 20.61 18.74 31.43
C TRP A 18 19.64 19.41 30.45
N ALA A 19 18.55 18.69 30.20
CA ALA A 19 17.20 19.15 29.88
C ALA A 19 16.94 19.82 28.51
N LEU A 20 16.11 19.14 27.71
CA LEU A 20 15.05 19.75 26.89
C LEU A 20 13.76 18.96 27.19
N ALA A 21 12.89 19.47 28.06
CA ALA A 21 11.79 20.38 27.72
C ALA A 21 10.76 19.72 26.80
N VAL A 22 9.75 19.09 27.42
CA VAL A 22 8.48 18.71 26.77
C VAL A 22 7.78 20.01 26.37
N LEU A 23 7.67 20.25 25.06
CA LEU A 23 6.91 21.39 24.54
C LEU A 23 5.40 21.20 24.79
N PRO A 24 4.68 22.26 25.19
CA PRO A 24 3.24 22.19 25.34
C PRO A 24 2.53 22.25 23.98
N ARG A 25 1.44 21.50 23.91
CA ARG A 25 0.36 21.48 22.92
C ARG A 25 0.00 22.89 22.43
N ALA A 26 0.35 23.21 21.17
CA ALA A 26 -0.17 24.40 20.50
C ALA A 26 -1.63 24.16 20.07
N ARG A 27 -2.53 25.02 20.54
CA ARG A 27 -3.93 25.12 20.16
C ARG A 27 -4.12 26.51 19.57
N GLY A 28 -4.33 26.64 18.26
CA GLY A 28 -4.70 27.92 17.63
C GLY A 28 -4.35 28.10 16.15
N GLN A 29 -5.37 27.91 15.31
CA GLN A 29 -5.67 28.57 14.02
C GLN A 29 -4.89 28.23 12.72
N ALA A 30 -5.69 27.80 11.75
CA ALA A 30 -5.36 27.33 10.40
C ALA A 30 -5.19 28.45 9.36
N PRO A 31 -4.60 28.13 8.19
CA PRO A 31 -5.22 28.50 6.93
C PRO A 31 -5.35 27.30 5.98
N ASN A 32 -6.48 27.27 5.26
CA ASN A 32 -6.87 26.27 4.27
C ASN A 32 -5.73 25.85 3.32
N LEU A 33 -5.48 24.54 3.21
CA LEU A 33 -4.89 23.96 2.02
C LEU A 33 -5.67 22.68 1.64
N HIS A 34 -6.48 22.84 0.61
CA HIS A 34 -6.99 21.82 -0.30
C HIS A 34 -7.49 20.51 0.33
N ASP A 35 -8.75 20.56 0.73
CA ASP A 35 -9.60 19.40 0.91
C ASP A 35 -9.81 18.71 -0.45
N THR A 36 -8.90 17.81 -0.82
CA THR A 36 -9.19 16.70 -1.75
C THR A 36 -9.23 15.41 -0.95
N ALA A 37 -9.98 15.41 0.16
CA ALA A 37 -10.64 14.18 0.59
C ALA A 37 -11.77 13.88 -0.41
N HIS A 38 -11.40 13.40 -1.61
CA HIS A 38 -12.30 12.52 -2.35
C HIS A 38 -12.40 11.24 -1.53
N GLY A 39 -13.21 11.29 -0.49
CA GLY A 39 -13.74 10.09 0.13
C GLY A 39 -14.32 9.25 -0.99
N LEU A 40 -13.75 8.07 -1.19
CA LEU A 40 -14.30 7.04 -2.06
C LEU A 40 -15.66 6.69 -1.46
N VAL A 41 -16.68 7.43 -1.93
CA VAL A 41 -18.07 7.18 -1.62
C VAL A 41 -18.32 5.73 -1.99
N LYS A 42 -18.78 4.95 -1.02
CA LYS A 42 -19.24 3.58 -1.18
C LYS A 42 -20.15 3.50 -2.41
N ARG A 43 -19.60 3.06 -3.55
CA ARG A 43 -20.33 3.04 -4.82
C ARG A 43 -21.34 1.90 -4.76
N ASN A 44 -22.59 2.26 -4.99
CA ASN A 44 -23.70 1.33 -5.08
C ASN A 44 -23.48 0.44 -6.33
N ALA A 45 -23.53 -0.88 -6.17
CA ALA A 45 -23.19 -1.89 -7.16
C ALA A 45 -24.20 -2.01 -8.33
N THR A 46 -24.57 -0.89 -8.95
CA THR A 46 -25.49 -0.84 -10.10
C THR A 46 -25.00 0.02 -11.27
N SER A 47 -23.77 0.54 -11.23
CA SER A 47 -23.14 1.16 -12.40
C SER A 47 -22.04 0.25 -12.93
N ALA A 48 -22.42 -0.70 -13.79
CA ALA A 48 -21.46 -1.26 -14.72
C ALA A 48 -20.90 -0.13 -15.61
N THR A 49 -19.59 -0.18 -15.85
CA THR A 49 -18.82 0.54 -16.88
C THR A 49 -18.78 2.07 -16.84
N VAL A 50 -17.71 2.65 -16.28
CA VAL A 50 -17.07 3.86 -16.82
C VAL A 50 -15.55 3.75 -16.60
N ASP A 51 -14.81 3.35 -17.65
CA ASP A 51 -13.38 3.65 -17.89
C ASP A 51 -12.34 3.42 -16.77
N GLN A 52 -12.41 2.32 -16.04
CA GLN A 52 -11.35 1.91 -15.10
C GLN A 52 -10.56 0.69 -15.62
N LEU A 53 -9.25 0.70 -15.46
CA LEU A 53 -8.37 -0.45 -15.62
C LEU A 53 -8.75 -1.54 -14.61
N GLN A 54 -9.01 -2.74 -15.13
CA GLN A 54 -9.29 -3.91 -14.32
C GLN A 54 -8.18 -4.94 -14.53
N LEU A 55 -7.56 -5.33 -13.42
CA LEU A 55 -6.58 -6.41 -13.38
C LEU A 55 -7.18 -7.61 -12.65
N ASN A 56 -6.81 -8.80 -13.11
CA ASN A 56 -7.17 -10.07 -12.51
C ASN A 56 -5.97 -10.67 -11.76
N ILE A 57 -6.22 -11.25 -10.58
CA ILE A 57 -5.25 -11.97 -9.75
C ILE A 57 -5.49 -13.47 -9.94
N ASN A 58 -4.52 -14.17 -10.54
CA ASN A 58 -4.65 -15.60 -10.85
C ASN A 58 -3.47 -16.44 -10.30
N PRO A 59 -3.69 -17.41 -9.40
CA PRO A 59 -4.98 -17.75 -8.80
C PRO A 59 -5.47 -16.66 -7.86
N SER A 60 -6.78 -16.62 -7.63
CA SER A 60 -7.40 -15.79 -6.62
C SER A 60 -6.80 -16.09 -5.25
N ILE A 61 -6.60 -15.05 -4.43
CA ILE A 61 -5.99 -15.22 -3.11
C ILE A 61 -7.09 -15.39 -2.07
N ILE A 62 -7.11 -16.55 -1.42
CA ILE A 62 -8.18 -16.93 -0.50
C ILE A 62 -7.79 -16.59 0.94
N ASN A 63 -8.63 -15.80 1.62
CA ASN A 63 -8.49 -15.43 3.03
C ASN A 63 -7.04 -15.02 3.39
N PRO A 64 -6.47 -13.97 2.74
CA PRO A 64 -5.09 -13.59 2.94
C PRO A 64 -4.81 -13.22 4.39
N ASN A 65 -3.67 -13.68 4.90
CA ASN A 65 -3.15 -13.30 6.19
C ASN A 65 -2.38 -11.98 6.06
N CYS A 66 -2.37 -11.22 7.15
CA CYS A 66 -1.50 -10.06 7.26
C CYS A 66 -0.03 -10.46 7.16
N GLY A 67 0.74 -9.81 6.29
CA GLY A 67 2.12 -10.15 5.97
C GLY A 67 2.26 -11.43 5.12
N GLY A 68 1.15 -12.02 4.68
CA GLY A 68 1.16 -13.19 3.81
C GLY A 68 1.67 -12.85 2.41
N ILE A 69 2.42 -13.79 1.83
CA ILE A 69 3.00 -13.70 0.49
C ILE A 69 2.40 -14.79 -0.39
N TYR A 70 1.88 -14.40 -1.55
CA TYR A 70 1.11 -15.27 -2.43
C TYR A 70 1.64 -15.18 -3.86
N LEU A 71 1.94 -16.34 -4.45
CA LEU A 71 2.34 -16.41 -5.84
C LEU A 71 1.11 -16.21 -6.74
N ALA A 72 1.10 -15.16 -7.55
CA ALA A 72 0.01 -14.92 -8.50
C ALA A 72 0.54 -14.40 -9.84
N ASN A 73 -0.26 -14.54 -10.87
CA ASN A 73 -0.15 -13.80 -12.11
C ASN A 73 -1.16 -12.66 -12.06
N ILE A 74 -0.69 -11.43 -12.18
CA ILE A 74 -1.55 -10.27 -12.41
C ILE A 74 -1.58 -10.00 -13.90
N ASN A 75 -2.78 -9.98 -14.49
CA ASN A 75 -2.99 -9.70 -15.91
C ASN A 75 -4.12 -8.71 -16.13
N VAL A 76 -4.09 -8.04 -17.27
CA VAL A 76 -5.16 -7.12 -17.69
C VAL A 76 -6.38 -7.94 -18.10
N GLU A 77 -7.48 -7.74 -17.37
CA GLU A 77 -8.81 -8.24 -17.75
C GLU A 77 -9.49 -7.24 -18.70
N TYR A 78 -9.42 -5.96 -18.35
CA TYR A 78 -9.94 -4.86 -19.16
C TYR A 78 -9.05 -3.62 -19.00
N ALA A 79 -8.72 -2.98 -20.12
CA ALA A 79 -8.04 -1.68 -20.13
C ALA A 79 -8.80 -0.73 -21.05
N PRO A 80 -9.28 0.42 -20.56
CA PRO A 80 -9.82 1.46 -21.42
C PRO A 80 -8.71 2.12 -22.25
N ASP A 81 -9.07 3.03 -23.16
CA ASP A 81 -8.06 3.86 -23.83
C ASP A 81 -7.23 4.60 -22.77
N PRO A 82 -5.88 4.58 -22.84
CA PRO A 82 -5.02 5.23 -21.85
C PRO A 82 -5.31 6.71 -21.62
N PHE A 83 -5.94 7.40 -22.57
CA PHE A 83 -6.39 8.79 -22.41
C PHE A 83 -7.38 8.96 -21.25
N TYR A 84 -8.18 7.93 -20.93
CA TYR A 84 -9.15 7.96 -19.84
C TYR A 84 -8.57 7.49 -18.50
N LEU A 85 -7.34 6.99 -18.47
CA LEU A 85 -6.69 6.55 -17.24
C LEU A 85 -6.00 7.71 -16.53
N SER A 86 -6.00 7.66 -15.20
CA SER A 86 -5.10 8.48 -14.40
C SER A 86 -3.64 8.13 -14.71
N SER A 87 -2.71 9.05 -14.49
CA SER A 87 -1.27 8.80 -14.70
C SER A 87 -0.75 7.62 -13.86
N ALA A 88 -1.30 7.43 -12.65
CA ALA A 88 -0.97 6.30 -11.80
C ALA A 88 -1.44 4.97 -12.44
N CYS A 89 -2.69 4.90 -12.90
CA CYS A 89 -3.22 3.68 -13.52
C CYS A 89 -2.60 3.39 -14.88
N GLN A 90 -2.24 4.43 -15.64
CA GLN A 90 -1.45 4.27 -16.86
C GLN A 90 -0.04 3.72 -16.55
N SER A 91 0.57 4.15 -15.43
CA SER A 91 1.87 3.61 -14.99
C SER A 91 1.76 2.15 -14.57
N VAL A 92 0.70 1.77 -13.84
CA VAL A 92 0.36 0.37 -13.53
C VAL A 92 0.22 -0.45 -14.81
N LEU A 93 -0.58 0.04 -15.76
CA LEU A 93 -0.81 -0.61 -17.05
C LEU A 93 0.51 -0.82 -17.82
N ASN A 94 1.37 0.19 -17.87
CA ASN A 94 2.67 0.08 -18.51
C ASN A 94 3.59 -0.90 -17.79
N PHE A 95 3.62 -0.88 -16.46
CA PHE A 95 4.42 -1.78 -15.63
C PHE A 95 4.11 -3.26 -15.90
N ILE A 96 2.82 -3.60 -16.04
CA ILE A 96 2.40 -4.97 -16.34
C ILE A 96 2.57 -5.36 -17.82
N GLY A 97 2.91 -4.43 -18.71
CA GLY A 97 3.18 -4.69 -20.13
C GLY A 97 2.10 -4.22 -21.12
N GLY A 98 1.27 -3.24 -20.75
CA GLY A 98 0.25 -2.62 -21.60
C GLY A 98 -1.09 -3.35 -21.59
N ASN A 99 -1.96 -3.11 -22.57
CA ASN A 99 -3.37 -3.58 -22.61
C ASN A 99 -3.57 -5.10 -22.61
N LYS A 100 -2.50 -5.88 -22.79
CA LYS A 100 -2.49 -7.35 -22.68
C LYS A 100 -1.42 -7.81 -21.70
N GLY A 101 -1.03 -6.91 -20.80
CA GLY A 101 0.03 -7.10 -19.83
C GLY A 101 -0.28 -8.25 -18.90
N SER A 102 0.77 -8.96 -18.52
CA SER A 102 0.73 -10.07 -17.59
C SER A 102 2.08 -10.20 -16.92
N LYS A 103 2.08 -10.31 -15.58
CA LYS A 103 3.29 -10.45 -14.78
C LYS A 103 3.07 -11.50 -13.70
N ASN A 104 4.04 -12.39 -13.55
CA ASN A 104 4.15 -13.26 -12.40
C ASN A 104 4.76 -12.47 -11.25
N VAL A 105 4.03 -12.35 -10.15
CA VAL A 105 4.38 -11.51 -9.01
C VAL A 105 4.26 -12.26 -7.69
N ASP A 106 4.91 -11.74 -6.67
CA ASP A 106 4.57 -12.03 -5.29
C ASP A 106 3.61 -10.96 -4.78
N VAL A 107 2.38 -11.35 -4.46
CA VAL A 107 1.36 -10.47 -3.87
C VAL A 107 1.49 -10.53 -2.35
N ILE A 108 1.68 -9.36 -1.73
CA ILE A 108 1.91 -9.24 -0.30
C ILE A 108 0.78 -8.42 0.30
N PHE A 109 -0.01 -9.03 1.19
CA PHE A 109 -1.06 -8.30 1.91
C PHE A 109 -0.50 -7.72 3.19
N THR A 110 -0.65 -6.40 3.37
CA THR A 110 -0.14 -5.68 4.55
C THR A 110 -1.29 -5.07 5.33
N CYS A 111 -1.08 -4.92 6.65
CA CYS A 111 -2.01 -4.21 7.54
C CYS A 111 -1.32 -3.00 8.14
N LEU A 112 -2.12 -2.07 8.64
CA LEU A 112 -1.64 -0.86 9.31
C LEU A 112 -0.58 -1.18 10.38
N GLY A 113 0.58 -0.53 10.26
CA GLY A 113 1.69 -0.65 11.22
C GLY A 113 2.63 -1.83 11.00
N GLN A 114 2.46 -2.64 9.95
CA GLN A 114 3.39 -3.72 9.59
C GLN A 114 4.33 -3.30 8.46
N SER A 115 5.58 -3.76 8.52
CA SER A 115 6.60 -3.48 7.49
C SER A 115 6.18 -4.07 6.14
N THR A 116 6.38 -3.28 5.08
CA THR A 116 6.14 -3.63 3.67
C THR A 116 7.37 -4.27 3.02
N SER A 117 8.46 -4.48 3.77
CA SER A 117 9.71 -5.07 3.25
C SER A 117 9.49 -6.53 2.87
N GLY A 118 9.21 -6.75 1.58
CA GLY A 118 8.79 -8.02 1.01
C GLY A 118 9.86 -9.09 1.04
N SER A 119 9.66 -10.11 1.87
CA SER A 119 10.18 -11.45 1.56
C SER A 119 9.32 -12.03 0.44
N GLY A 120 9.96 -12.44 -0.64
CA GLY A 120 9.33 -12.96 -1.83
C GLY A 120 10.44 -13.51 -2.72
N ASN A 121 10.14 -14.57 -3.47
CA ASN A 121 11.12 -15.24 -4.32
C ASN A 121 11.09 -14.72 -5.76
N ARG A 122 10.08 -13.93 -6.14
CA ARG A 122 9.97 -13.32 -7.46
C ARG A 122 10.53 -11.91 -7.43
N ASP A 123 11.14 -11.53 -8.55
CA ASP A 123 11.71 -10.19 -8.72
C ASP A 123 10.65 -9.09 -8.74
N ILE A 124 9.40 -9.44 -9.09
CA ILE A 124 8.28 -8.50 -9.11
C ILE A 124 7.39 -8.71 -7.89
N LYS A 125 7.19 -7.65 -7.12
CA LYS A 125 6.41 -7.65 -5.87
C LYS A 125 5.26 -6.67 -5.99
N VAL A 126 4.09 -7.08 -5.51
CA VAL A 126 2.88 -6.25 -5.47
C VAL A 126 2.37 -6.24 -4.05
N ILE A 127 2.54 -5.11 -3.39
CA ILE A 127 2.18 -4.91 -1.98
C ILE A 127 0.82 -4.24 -1.96
N ILE A 128 -0.15 -4.90 -1.33
CA ILE A 128 -1.51 -4.42 -1.20
C ILE A 128 -1.74 -4.06 0.26
N ASN A 129 -2.19 -2.84 0.51
CA ASN A 129 -2.56 -2.36 1.82
C ASN A 129 -4.04 -1.96 1.81
N THR A 130 -4.81 -2.47 2.75
CA THR A 130 -6.23 -2.12 2.90
C THR A 130 -6.43 -1.38 4.21
N ALA A 131 -7.26 -0.33 4.20
CA ALA A 131 -7.57 0.38 5.42
C ALA A 131 -8.35 -0.52 6.38
N ALA A 132 -7.99 -0.52 7.67
CA ALA A 132 -8.62 -1.37 8.69
C ALA A 132 -10.14 -1.14 8.89
N MET A 133 -10.69 -0.08 8.28
CA MET A 133 -12.11 0.27 8.36
C MET A 133 -12.95 -0.29 7.20
N ASN A 134 -12.32 -0.90 6.18
CA ASN A 134 -13.03 -1.53 5.07
C ASN A 134 -13.41 -2.97 5.44
N VAL A 135 -14.55 -3.11 6.12
CA VAL A 135 -15.07 -4.40 6.57
C VAL A 135 -15.91 -5.04 5.47
N LEU A 136 -15.45 -6.19 4.96
CA LEU A 136 -16.27 -7.05 4.11
C LEU A 136 -17.46 -7.58 4.89
N ASN A 137 -18.65 -7.51 4.30
CA ASN A 137 -19.84 -8.09 4.90
C ASN A 137 -19.86 -9.61 4.67
N GLY A 138 -19.30 -10.36 5.63
CA GLY A 138 -19.26 -11.83 5.60
C GLY A 138 -20.63 -12.52 5.71
N ALA A 139 -21.72 -11.78 5.95
CA ALA A 139 -23.07 -12.34 5.97
C ALA A 139 -23.69 -12.44 4.57
N ASN A 140 -23.17 -11.73 3.58
CA ASN A 140 -23.71 -11.67 2.22
C ASN A 140 -22.69 -12.21 1.22
N SER A 141 -23.11 -13.17 0.39
CA SER A 141 -22.31 -13.62 -0.74
C SER A 141 -22.36 -12.61 -1.90
N GLY A 142 -21.29 -12.56 -2.69
CA GLY A 142 -21.18 -11.69 -3.87
C GLY A 142 -19.83 -10.98 -3.92
N VAL A 143 -19.61 -10.22 -5.01
CA VAL A 143 -18.43 -9.37 -5.15
C VAL A 143 -18.63 -8.10 -4.32
N GLN A 144 -17.65 -7.80 -3.50
CA GLN A 144 -17.59 -6.60 -2.67
C GLN A 144 -16.28 -5.87 -2.96
N GLU A 145 -16.31 -4.55 -2.99
CA GLU A 145 -15.14 -3.72 -3.26
C GLU A 145 -14.62 -3.10 -1.96
N ILE A 146 -13.30 -3.15 -1.76
CA ILE A 146 -12.63 -2.50 -0.64
C ILE A 146 -11.54 -1.56 -1.14
N ALA A 147 -11.51 -0.34 -0.63
CA ALA A 147 -10.46 0.61 -0.98
C ALA A 147 -9.11 0.19 -0.36
N GLY A 148 -8.04 0.47 -1.09
CA GLY A 148 -6.68 0.19 -0.66
C GLY A 148 -5.64 1.00 -1.43
N SER A 149 -4.38 0.68 -1.18
CA SER A 149 -3.25 1.14 -1.95
C SER A 149 -2.43 -0.04 -2.43
N MET A 150 -1.80 0.13 -3.57
CA MET A 150 -0.90 -0.83 -4.19
C MET A 150 0.46 -0.19 -4.38
N GLU A 151 1.52 -0.93 -4.07
CA GLU A 151 2.89 -0.63 -4.47
C GLU A 151 3.37 -1.77 -5.36
N MET A 152 3.98 -1.44 -6.50
CA MET A 152 4.60 -2.44 -7.37
C MET A 152 6.09 -2.15 -7.45
N MET A 153 6.89 -3.20 -7.29
CA MET A 153 8.34 -3.15 -7.35
C MET A 153 8.83 -4.21 -8.34
N ASP A 154 9.79 -3.84 -9.18
CA ASP A 154 10.57 -4.76 -10.00
C ASP A 154 12.04 -4.61 -9.63
N GLU A 155 12.56 -5.63 -8.95
CA GLU A 155 13.93 -5.69 -8.45
C GLU A 155 14.97 -5.81 -9.57
N THR A 156 14.56 -6.28 -10.76
CA THR A 156 15.47 -6.39 -11.92
C THR A 156 15.76 -5.04 -12.54
N THR A 157 14.76 -4.15 -12.56
CA THR A 157 14.86 -2.81 -13.15
C THR A 157 15.01 -1.72 -12.10
N ASN A 158 14.94 -2.08 -10.81
CA ASN A 158 14.87 -1.15 -9.67
C ASN A 158 13.77 -0.10 -9.84
N SER A 159 12.63 -0.52 -10.40
CA SER A 159 11.47 0.35 -10.61
C SER A 159 10.45 0.18 -9.50
N PHE A 160 9.81 1.29 -9.14
CA PHE A 160 8.82 1.36 -8.08
C PHE A 160 7.69 2.30 -8.50
N LEU A 161 6.45 1.90 -8.24
CA LEU A 161 5.28 2.76 -8.40
C LEU A 161 4.28 2.50 -7.27
N SER A 162 3.42 3.48 -7.02
CA SER A 162 2.30 3.36 -6.11
C SER A 162 1.01 3.88 -6.75
N ALA A 163 -0.12 3.28 -6.36
CA ALA A 163 -1.45 3.66 -6.83
C ALA A 163 -2.51 3.43 -5.74
N THR A 164 -3.53 4.27 -5.71
CA THR A 164 -4.77 3.97 -4.98
C THR A 164 -5.60 3.00 -5.81
N ILE A 165 -6.18 1.99 -5.17
CA ILE A 165 -6.92 0.92 -5.85
C ILE A 165 -8.21 0.58 -5.11
N GLU A 166 -9.13 -0.09 -5.80
CA GLU A 166 -10.23 -0.83 -5.19
C GLU A 166 -10.00 -2.33 -5.45
N LEU A 167 -10.11 -3.17 -4.42
CA LEU A 167 -10.00 -4.63 -4.56
C LEU A 167 -11.38 -5.24 -4.69
N GLY A 168 -11.60 -5.99 -5.76
CA GLY A 168 -12.77 -6.85 -5.93
C GLY A 168 -12.59 -8.16 -5.19
N VAL A 169 -13.35 -8.34 -4.11
CA VAL A 169 -13.33 -9.52 -3.25
C VAL A 169 -14.64 -10.27 -3.38
N LYS A 170 -14.58 -11.51 -3.86
CA LYS A 170 -15.72 -12.41 -3.90
C LYS A 170 -15.89 -13.07 -2.53
N VAL A 171 -16.97 -12.71 -1.85
CA VAL A 171 -17.35 -13.26 -0.56
C VAL A 171 -18.34 -14.41 -0.77
N ASP A 172 -18.11 -15.51 -0.08
CA ASP A 172 -19.06 -16.61 0.07
C ASP A 172 -19.38 -16.78 1.55
N ALA A 173 -20.59 -16.35 1.94
CA ALA A 173 -21.05 -16.41 3.32
C ALA A 173 -21.24 -17.87 3.82
N SER A 174 -21.54 -18.80 2.91
CA SER A 174 -21.80 -20.20 3.27
C SER A 174 -20.52 -20.94 3.67
N THR A 175 -19.43 -20.66 2.95
CA THR A 175 -18.11 -21.25 3.20
C THR A 175 -17.20 -20.35 4.03
N LYS A 176 -17.66 -19.13 4.35
CA LYS A 176 -16.88 -18.08 5.03
C LYS A 176 -15.56 -17.78 4.31
N THR A 177 -15.64 -17.70 2.99
CA THR A 177 -14.48 -17.52 2.11
C THR A 177 -14.48 -16.13 1.51
N GLN A 178 -13.30 -15.52 1.41
CA GLN A 178 -13.05 -14.25 0.75
C GLN A 178 -11.96 -14.49 -0.30
N ALA A 179 -12.34 -14.45 -1.58
CA ALA A 179 -11.43 -14.60 -2.70
C ALA A 179 -11.11 -13.23 -3.30
N TYR A 180 -9.85 -12.81 -3.21
CA TYR A 180 -9.37 -11.57 -3.79
C TYR A 180 -9.03 -11.85 -5.25
N GLU A 181 -9.86 -11.32 -6.14
CA GLU A 181 -9.87 -11.68 -7.57
C GLU A 181 -9.46 -10.50 -8.47
N TYR A 182 -9.89 -9.28 -8.13
CA TYR A 182 -9.71 -8.13 -9.00
C TYR A 182 -9.02 -6.96 -8.31
N ILE A 183 -8.26 -6.20 -9.10
CA ILE A 183 -7.73 -4.89 -8.73
C ILE A 183 -8.28 -3.88 -9.75
N TYR A 184 -8.93 -2.85 -9.25
CA TYR A 184 -9.42 -1.73 -10.06
C TYR A 184 -8.56 -0.50 -9.80
N CYS A 185 -8.20 0.16 -10.89
CA CYS A 185 -7.50 1.43 -10.97
C CYS A 185 -8.21 2.24 -12.06
#